data_AF-A0A7Z2SPP6-F1
#
_entry.id   AF-A0A7Z2SPP6-F1
#
_cell.length_a   1.000
_cell.length_b   1.000
_cell.length_c   1.000
_cell.angle_alpha   90.00
_cell.angle_beta   90.00
_cell.angle_gamma   90.00
#
_symmetry.space_group_name_H-M   'P 1'
#
loop_
_entity.id
_entity.type
_entity.pdbx_description
1 polymer ?
#
loop_
_entity_poly.entity_id
_entity_poly.type
_entity_poly.pdbx_seq_one_letter_code
_entity_poly.pdbx_strand_id
1 'polypeptide(L)'
;MPGPDFCFIFAPDGYDEPEILPPQNPSVCLTGPDGEHRAFVEHYNYVRYHESIDNLTPADVYFGRAEAILAERKRIKRDTIANRRLQHQLQAA
;
A
#
# COMPACT_ATOMS: atom_id res chain seq x y z
N MET A 1 11.54 9.28 -16.15
CA MET A 1 10.12 9.69 -16.13
C MET A 1 9.78 10.03 -14.69
N PRO A 2 9.46 11.29 -14.32
CA PRO A 2 8.96 11.55 -12.97
C PRO A 2 7.53 11.01 -12.95
N GLY A 3 7.30 9.95 -12.16
CA GLY A 3 5.95 9.44 -11.91
C GLY A 3 5.12 10.50 -11.18
N PRO A 4 3.78 10.43 -11.24
CA PRO A 4 2.93 11.44 -10.63
C PRO A 4 3.22 11.56 -9.13
N ASP A 5 3.37 12.80 -8.64
CA ASP A 5 3.54 13.20 -7.24
C ASP A 5 2.24 12.95 -6.44
N PHE A 6 1.73 11.72 -6.49
CA PHE A 6 0.49 11.36 -5.84
C PHE A 6 0.81 10.92 -4.41
N CYS A 7 0.44 11.70 -3.39
CA CYS A 7 0.59 11.33 -1.98
C CYS A 7 -0.78 11.06 -1.35
N PHE A 8 -1.09 9.80 -1.03
CA PHE A 8 -2.24 9.48 -0.16
C PHE A 8 -1.86 9.86 1.27
N ILE A 9 -1.92 11.15 1.64
CA ILE A 9 -1.86 11.50 3.06
C ILE A 9 -3.25 11.17 3.61
N PHE A 10 -3.37 10.09 4.39
CA PHE A 10 -4.53 9.91 5.26
C PHE A 10 -4.54 11.07 6.24
N ALA A 11 -5.27 12.14 5.92
CA ALA A 11 -5.51 13.23 6.82
C ALA A 11 -6.23 12.66 8.06
N PRO A 12 -5.77 12.97 9.28
CA PRO A 12 -6.54 12.63 10.45
C PRO A 12 -7.82 13.47 10.39
N ASP A 13 -8.95 12.76 10.29
CA ASP A 13 -10.29 13.19 10.68
C ASP A 13 -11.09 13.97 9.60
N GLY A 14 -12.05 13.27 8.96
CA GLY A 14 -13.33 13.90 8.60
C GLY A 14 -13.78 13.94 7.13
N TYR A 15 -13.10 13.28 6.18
CA TYR A 15 -13.60 13.16 4.80
C TYR A 15 -13.94 11.70 4.48
N ASP A 16 -15.22 11.42 4.21
CA ASP A 16 -15.78 10.08 3.93
C ASP A 16 -15.39 9.52 2.55
N GLU A 17 -14.31 9.98 1.92
CA GLU A 17 -13.75 9.36 0.71
C GLU A 17 -12.22 9.57 0.67
N PRO A 18 -11.43 8.58 0.21
CA PRO A 18 -10.01 8.78 -0.07
C PRO A 18 -9.88 9.69 -1.31
N GLU A 19 -9.95 11.00 -1.11
CA GLU A 19 -9.71 11.95 -2.18
C GLU A 19 -8.24 11.91 -2.61
N ILE A 20 -8.02 11.45 -3.84
CA ILE A 20 -6.81 11.73 -4.60
C ILE A 20 -6.79 13.23 -4.82
N LEU A 21 -6.13 14.00 -3.95
CA LEU A 21 -6.02 15.45 -4.14
C LEU A 21 -5.41 15.71 -5.53
N PRO A 22 -6.14 16.32 -6.49
CA PRO A 22 -5.53 16.74 -7.73
C PRO A 22 -4.48 17.82 -7.42
N PRO A 23 -3.42 17.95 -8.23
CA PRO A 23 -2.35 18.92 -8.01
C PRO A 23 -2.85 20.32 -8.41
N GLN A 24 -3.85 20.83 -7.71
CA GLN A 24 -4.43 22.15 -7.93
C GLN A 24 -4.41 22.94 -6.62
N ASN A 25 -3.24 22.96 -5.99
CA ASN A 25 -2.75 24.12 -5.26
C ASN A 25 -1.22 23.99 -5.21
N PRO A 26 -0.44 24.97 -5.71
CA PRO A 26 1.01 24.94 -5.53
C PRO A 26 1.25 24.89 -4.02
N SER A 27 1.96 23.86 -3.57
CA SER A 27 2.24 23.55 -2.18
C SER A 27 2.63 24.83 -1.42
N VAL A 28 1.67 25.43 -0.73
CA VAL A 28 1.98 26.39 0.33
C VAL A 28 2.49 25.51 1.47
N CYS A 29 3.77 25.73 1.82
CA CYS A 29 4.65 24.91 2.68
C CYS A 29 5.41 23.84 1.83
N LEU A 30 6.75 23.77 1.75
CA LEU A 30 7.82 24.18 2.68
C LEU A 30 9.12 24.45 1.90
N THR A 31 9.73 25.61 2.13
CA THR A 31 11.10 25.92 1.70
C THR A 31 12.10 25.08 2.53
N GLY A 32 12.54 23.94 1.99
CA GLY A 32 13.58 23.05 2.52
C GLY A 32 14.19 22.21 1.38
N PRO A 33 15.39 21.60 1.53
CA PRO A 33 16.11 21.02 0.41
C PRO A 33 15.30 19.89 -0.24
N ASP A 34 15.00 20.04 -1.53
CA ASP A 34 14.04 19.25 -2.32
C ASP A 34 14.28 17.73 -2.36
N GLY A 35 15.39 17.25 -1.78
CA GLY A 35 15.76 15.83 -1.72
C GLY A 35 15.01 15.04 -0.64
N GLU A 36 14.72 15.63 0.53
CA GLU A 36 14.10 14.89 1.64
C GLU A 36 12.61 14.62 1.38
N HIS A 37 11.92 15.57 0.74
CA HIS A 37 10.51 15.42 0.41
C HIS A 37 10.29 14.31 -0.61
N ARG A 38 11.10 14.25 -1.68
CA ARG A 38 10.98 13.20 -2.71
C ARG A 38 11.22 11.80 -2.16
N ALA A 39 12.22 11.65 -1.29
CA ALA A 39 12.50 10.38 -0.63
C ALA A 39 11.34 9.94 0.27
N PHE A 40 10.71 10.88 0.98
CA PHE A 40 9.53 10.59 1.80
C PHE A 40 8.34 10.12 0.95
N VAL A 41 8.02 10.85 -0.13
CA VAL A 41 6.92 10.51 -1.04
C VAL A 41 7.12 9.14 -1.68
N GLU A 42 8.32 8.87 -2.18
CA GLU A 42 8.65 7.57 -2.77
C GLU A 42 8.49 6.43 -1.76
N HIS A 43 9.03 6.62 -0.55
CA HIS A 43 8.92 5.61 0.51
C HIS A 43 7.48 5.34 0.91
N TYR A 44 6.66 6.39 1.08
CA TYR A 44 5.27 6.27 1.50
C TYR A 44 4.42 5.51 0.46
N ASN A 45 4.61 5.83 -0.82
CA ASN A 45 3.77 5.33 -1.90
C ASN A 45 4.15 3.92 -2.39
N TYR A 46 5.44 3.57 -2.37
CA TYR A 46 5.91 2.35 -3.03
C TYR A 46 6.52 1.32 -2.07
N VAL A 47 6.96 1.75 -0.89
CA VAL A 47 7.72 0.88 0.03
C VAL A 47 6.92 0.56 1.29
N ARG A 48 6.18 1.53 1.81
CA ARG A 48 5.43 1.37 3.04
C ARG A 48 4.09 0.67 2.79
N TYR A 49 3.85 -0.42 3.52
CA TYR A 49 2.55 -1.07 3.60
C TYR A 49 1.69 -0.38 4.65
N HIS A 50 0.40 -0.24 4.38
CA HIS A 50 -0.54 0.46 5.28
C HIS A 50 -1.67 -0.47 5.73
N GLU A 51 -1.91 -0.51 7.04
CA GLU A 51 -2.90 -1.41 7.64
C GLU A 51 -4.34 -1.07 7.21
N SER A 52 -4.64 0.22 6.98
CA SER A 52 -5.95 0.69 6.52
C SER A 52 -6.35 0.20 5.13
N ILE A 53 -5.38 -0.25 4.32
CA ILE A 53 -5.58 -0.77 2.96
C ILE A 53 -5.04 -2.20 2.84
N ASP A 54 -5.35 -3.05 3.82
CA ASP A 54 -5.00 -4.47 3.84
C ASP A 54 -3.50 -4.77 3.69
N ASN A 55 -2.65 -3.89 4.20
CA ASN A 55 -1.20 -3.95 4.05
C ASN A 55 -0.78 -3.98 2.58
N LEU A 56 -1.41 -3.13 1.78
CA LEU A 56 -0.98 -2.78 0.42
C LEU A 56 -0.21 -1.47 0.43
N THR A 57 0.50 -1.20 -0.66
CA THR A 57 1.08 0.11 -0.90
C THR A 57 0.03 1.03 -1.51
N PRO A 58 0.07 2.35 -1.26
CA PRO A 58 -0.87 3.27 -1.87
C PRO A 58 -0.78 3.28 -3.40
N ALA A 59 0.42 3.02 -3.96
CA ALA A 59 0.60 2.81 -5.39
C ALA A 59 -0.17 1.59 -5.92
N ASP A 60 -0.18 0.46 -5.19
CA ASP A 60 -0.93 -0.73 -5.62
C ASP A 60 -2.43 -0.49 -5.70
N VAL A 61 -2.97 0.32 -4.78
CA VAL A 61 -4.37 0.75 -4.81
C VAL A 61 -4.61 1.69 -6.00
N TYR A 62 -3.77 2.71 -6.16
CA TYR A 62 -3.88 3.69 -7.25
C TYR A 62 -3.82 3.04 -8.65
N PHE A 63 -2.88 2.11 -8.85
CA PHE A 63 -2.72 1.39 -10.11
C PHE A 63 -3.71 0.23 -10.29
N GLY A 64 -4.65 0.03 -9.35
CA GLY A 64 -5.68 -1.00 -9.45
C GLY A 64 -5.16 -2.44 -9.31
N ARG A 65 -3.97 -2.63 -8.71
CA ARG A 65 -3.36 -3.96 -8.50
C ARG A 65 -3.79 -4.64 -7.20
N ALA A 66 -4.49 -3.91 -6.33
CA ALA A 66 -4.90 -4.35 -5.00
C ALA A 66 -5.58 -5.74 -5.01
N GLU A 67 -6.63 -5.90 -5.83
CA GLU A 67 -7.41 -7.14 -5.88
C GLU A 67 -6.57 -8.36 -6.28
N ALA A 68 -5.69 -8.19 -7.28
CA ALA A 68 -4.82 -9.27 -7.74
C ALA A 68 -3.86 -9.73 -6.64
N ILE A 69 -3.26 -8.78 -5.90
CA ILE A 69 -2.35 -9.07 -4.79
C ILE A 69 -3.09 -9.81 -3.66
N LEU A 70 -4.29 -9.34 -3.30
CA LEU A 70 -5.08 -9.95 -2.23
C LEU A 70 -5.58 -11.35 -2.62
N ALA A 71 -5.97 -11.56 -3.88
CA ALA A 71 -6.38 -12.86 -4.39
C ALA A 71 -5.24 -13.89 -4.30
N GLU A 72 -4.03 -13.50 -4.71
CA GLU A 72 -2.85 -14.38 -4.66
C GLU A 72 -2.44 -14.69 -3.21
N ARG A 73 -2.45 -13.69 -2.32
CA ARG A 73 -2.21 -13.91 -0.88
C ARG A 73 -3.20 -14.91 -0.28
N LYS A 74 -4.49 -14.81 -0.61
CA LYS A 74 -5.53 -15.74 -0.15
C LYS A 74 -5.26 -17.17 -0.65
N ARG A 75 -4.80 -17.33 -1.89
CA ARG A 75 -4.43 -18.63 -2.45
C ARG A 75 -3.25 -19.25 -1.70
N ILE A 76 -2.13 -18.53 -1.57
CA ILE A 76 -0.93 -19.00 -0.87
C ILE A 76 -1.23 -19.40 0.58
N LYS A 77 -2.05 -18.60 1.27
CA LYS A 77 -2.47 -18.89 2.66
C LYS A 77 -3.25 -20.21 2.75
N ARG A 78 -4.18 -20.46 1.81
CA ARG A 78 -4.94 -21.72 1.76
C ARG A 78 -4.00 -22.92 1.53
N ASP A 79 -3.11 -22.80 0.56
CA ASP A 79 -2.19 -23.89 0.19
C ASP A 79 -1.23 -24.21 1.34
N THR A 80 -0.73 -23.19 2.03
CA THR A 80 0.18 -23.35 3.18
C THR A 80 -0.53 -24.02 4.36
N ILE A 81 -1.78 -23.65 4.65
CA ILE A 81 -2.57 -24.29 5.71
C ILE A 81 -2.85 -25.77 5.38
N ALA A 82 -3.19 -26.06 4.12
CA ALA A 82 -3.43 -27.43 3.66
C ALA A 82 -2.16 -28.31 3.80
N ASN A 83 -1.01 -27.81 3.33
CA ASN A 83 0.26 -28.50 3.43
C ASN A 83 0.64 -28.77 4.90
N ARG A 84 0.48 -27.77 5.78
CA ARG A 84 0.75 -27.95 7.21
C ARG A 84 -0.15 -29.03 7.82
N ARG A 85 -1.44 -29.06 7.48
CA ARG A 85 -2.37 -30.10 7.97
C ARG A 85 -1.94 -31.50 7.52
N LEU A 86 -1.56 -31.66 6.25
CA LEU A 86 -1.07 -32.93 5.72
C LEU A 86 0.18 -33.40 6.46
N GLN A 87 1.16 -32.52 6.65
CA GLN A 87 2.39 -32.84 7.39
C GLN A 87 2.10 -33.29 8.83
N HIS A 88 1.18 -32.62 9.52
CA HIS A 88 0.78 -33.04 10.87
C HIS A 88 0.09 -34.42 10.89
N GLN A 89 -0.75 -34.74 9.90
CA GLN A 89 -1.37 -36.05 9.80
C GLN A 89 -0.34 -37.16 9.58
N LEU A 90 0.65 -36.92 8.72
CA LEU A 90 1.74 -37.87 8.46
C LEU A 90 2.63 -38.09 9.68
N GLN A 91 2.83 -37.06 10.52
CA GLN A 91 3.62 -37.17 11.75
C GLN A 91 2.87 -37.84 12.91
N ALA A 92 1.55 -37.88 12.85
CA ALA A 92 0.70 -38.48 13.89
C ALA A 92 0.32 -39.95 13.60
N ALA A 93 0.74 -40.49 12.46
CA ALA A 93 0.59 -41.89 12.05
C ALA A 93 1.87 -42.69 12.35
#